data_AF-A0A4Q4BWF7-F1
#
_entry.id   AF-A0A4Q4BWF7-F1
#
_cell.length_a   1.000
_cell.length_b   1.000
_cell.length_c   1.000
_cell.angle_alpha   90.00
_cell.angle_beta   90.00
_cell.angle_gamma   90.00
#
_symmetry.space_group_name_H-M   'P 1'
#
loop_
_entity.id
_entity.type
_entity.pdbx_description
1 polymer ?
#
loop_
_entity_poly.entity_id
_entity_poly.type
_entity_poly.pdbx_seq_one_letter_code
_entity_poly.pdbx_strand_id
1 'polypeptide(L)'
;MGQKVVVEVDADRTHVTLRAPFYRRSIPLRDIASAEAHPDNGRNHGALNWFVVGRENSSGGVRLNTGGQARVDIVTSDARRYGVVVDTMERARQIVDALRVTGH
;
A
#
# COMPACT_ATOMS: atom_id res chain seq x y z
N MET A 1 13.15 16.99 3.93
CA MET A 1 12.03 16.49 3.11
C MET A 1 12.01 14.97 3.24
N GLY A 2 11.18 14.41 4.11
CA GLY A 2 11.06 12.95 4.24
C GLY A 2 10.29 12.39 3.05
N GLN A 3 10.87 11.44 2.32
CA GLN A 3 10.17 10.72 1.26
C GLN A 3 8.94 10.03 1.87
N LYS A 4 7.75 10.41 1.42
CA LYS A 4 6.49 9.77 1.79
C LYS A 4 6.36 8.44 1.05
N VAL A 5 5.70 7.45 1.66
CA VAL A 5 5.21 6.29 0.89
C VAL A 5 4.27 6.82 -0.19
N VAL A 6 4.50 6.41 -1.43
CA VAL A 6 3.69 6.83 -2.57
C VAL A 6 2.99 5.62 -3.16
N VAL A 7 1.67 5.72 -3.27
CA VAL A 7 0.85 4.84 -4.12
C VAL A 7 0.52 5.63 -5.37
N GLU A 8 1.00 5.17 -6.51
CA GLU A 8 0.74 5.76 -7.81
C GLU A 8 0.00 4.76 -8.67
N VAL A 9 -1.12 5.17 -9.24
CA VAL A 9 -1.79 4.42 -10.29
C VAL A 9 -1.32 5.02 -11.61
N ASP A 10 -0.80 4.19 -12.50
CA ASP A 10 -0.28 4.66 -13.79
C ASP A 10 -1.40 5.34 -14.60
N ALA A 11 -1.03 6.27 -15.48
CA ALA A 11 -2.00 7.07 -16.25
C ALA A 11 -2.89 6.21 -17.17
N ASP A 12 -2.32 5.11 -17.67
CA ASP A 12 -3.02 4.09 -18.46
C ASP A 12 -3.85 3.13 -17.59
N ARG A 13 -3.79 3.29 -16.26
CA ARG A 13 -4.46 2.45 -15.26
C ARG A 13 -4.22 0.97 -15.46
N THR A 14 -2.99 0.59 -15.82
CA THR A 14 -2.63 -0.83 -15.97
C THR A 14 -1.94 -1.37 -14.72
N HIS A 15 -1.23 -0.52 -13.98
CA HIS A 15 -0.47 -0.89 -12.79
C HIS A 15 -0.67 0.10 -11.65
N VAL A 16 -0.49 -0.40 -10.43
CA VAL A 16 -0.20 0.41 -9.25
C VAL A 16 1.26 0.23 -8.85
N THR A 17 1.96 1.33 -8.63
CA THR A 17 3.32 1.33 -8.10
C THR A 17 3.29 1.76 -6.63
N LEU A 18 3.80 0.88 -5.77
CA LEU A 18 4.10 1.14 -4.36
C LEU A 18 5.55 1.57 -4.23
N ARG A 19 5.79 2.73 -3.62
CA ARG A 19 7.15 3.26 -3.39
C ARG A 19 7.37 3.66 -1.95
N ALA A 20 8.51 3.26 -1.40
CA ALA A 20 9.07 3.75 -0.16
C ALA A 20 10.61 3.83 -0.32
N PRO A 21 11.35 4.46 0.60
CA PRO A 21 12.80 4.45 0.54
C PRO A 21 13.34 3.01 0.39
N PHE A 22 14.15 2.79 -0.65
CA PHE A 22 14.75 1.48 -1.01
C PHE A 22 13.76 0.36 -1.35
N TYR A 23 12.49 0.68 -1.61
CA TYR A 23 11.48 -0.29 -1.99
C TYR A 23 10.61 0.23 -3.13
N ARG A 24 10.49 -0.57 -4.19
CA ARG A 24 9.58 -0.31 -5.29
C ARG A 24 8.91 -1.62 -5.70
N ARG A 25 7.58 -1.60 -5.80
CA ARG A 25 6.81 -2.71 -6.33
C ARG A 25 5.77 -2.20 -7.31
N SER A 26 5.71 -2.79 -8.50
CA SER A 26 4.62 -2.57 -9.45
C SER A 26 3.72 -3.80 -9.46
N ILE A 27 2.42 -3.59 -9.37
CA ILE A 27 1.39 -4.62 -9.30
C ILE A 27 0.39 -4.33 -10.42
N PRO A 28 0.16 -5.26 -11.36
CA PRO A 28 -0.89 -5.09 -12.37
C PRO A 28 -2.25 -4.96 -11.68
N LEU A 29 -3.08 -3.98 -12.09
CA LEU A 29 -4.39 -3.77 -11.45
C LEU A 29 -5.30 -4.99 -11.60
N ARG A 30 -5.21 -5.69 -12.73
CA ARG A 30 -5.92 -6.97 -12.98
C ARG A 30 -5.58 -8.08 -11.97
N ASP A 31 -4.43 -7.98 -11.30
CA ASP A 31 -3.97 -8.98 -10.34
C ASP A 31 -4.33 -8.56 -8.90
N ILE A 32 -5.04 -7.45 -8.70
CA ILE A 32 -5.56 -7.04 -7.39
C ILE A 32 -6.88 -7.75 -7.14
N ALA A 33 -6.90 -8.61 -6.12
CA ALA A 33 -8.10 -9.30 -5.67
C ALA A 33 -8.96 -8.44 -4.74
N SER A 34 -8.33 -7.66 -3.85
CA SER A 34 -9.04 -6.72 -2.99
C SER A 34 -8.18 -5.53 -2.58
N ALA A 35 -8.86 -4.42 -2.28
CA ALA A 35 -8.27 -3.23 -1.69
C ALA A 35 -9.22 -2.64 -0.62
N GLU A 36 -8.68 -2.36 0.56
CA GLU A 36 -9.44 -1.85 1.71
C GLU A 36 -8.67 -0.73 2.44
N ALA A 37 -9.41 0.17 3.09
CA ALA A 37 -8.87 1.30 3.84
C ALA A 37 -9.23 1.16 5.32
N HIS A 38 -8.23 1.32 6.20
CA HIS A 38 -8.37 1.17 7.64
C HIS A 38 -7.70 2.33 8.38
N PRO A 39 -8.19 2.71 9.58
CA PRO A 39 -7.43 3.55 10.49
C PRO A 39 -6.10 2.88 10.87
N ASP A 40 -5.04 3.68 11.02
CA ASP A 40 -3.72 3.20 11.43
C ASP A 40 -3.08 4.20 12.40
N ASN A 41 -2.18 3.74 13.26
CA ASN A 41 -1.52 4.60 14.24
C ASN A 41 -0.16 5.11 13.75
N GLY A 42 0.25 4.75 12.53
CA GLY A 42 1.50 5.19 11.90
C GLY A 42 2.75 4.60 12.53
N ARG A 43 2.64 3.70 13.52
CA ARG A 43 3.78 3.10 14.20
C ARG A 43 4.17 1.80 13.52
N ASN A 44 5.46 1.54 13.46
CA ASN A 44 5.97 0.18 13.26
C ASN A 44 6.30 -0.38 14.65
N HIS A 45 5.42 -1.22 15.19
CA HIS A 45 5.65 -1.85 16.49
C HIS A 45 6.83 -2.82 16.35
N GLY A 46 7.97 -2.49 16.97
CA GLY A 46 9.15 -3.37 17.05
C GLY A 46 10.21 -3.22 15.94
N ALA A 47 10.09 -2.26 15.02
CA ALA A 47 11.12 -2.01 14.01
C ALA A 47 11.77 -0.63 14.18
N LEU A 48 13.10 -0.59 14.34
CA LEU A 48 13.90 0.65 14.41
C LEU A 48 13.77 1.42 13.09
N ASN A 49 12.97 2.49 13.06
CA ASN A 49 12.90 3.52 12.00
C ASN A 49 12.77 3.02 10.55
N TRP A 50 12.46 1.74 10.35
CA TRP A 50 12.56 1.11 9.04
C TRP A 50 11.26 1.27 8.28
N PHE A 51 11.34 1.75 7.03
CA PHE A 51 10.18 2.13 6.24
C PHE A 51 9.37 0.95 5.71
N VAL A 52 10.00 -0.23 5.53
CA VAL A 52 9.35 -1.40 4.91
C VAL A 52 9.60 -2.66 5.72
N VAL A 53 8.56 -3.19 6.37
CA VAL A 53 8.67 -4.40 7.20
C VAL A 53 7.88 -5.56 6.60
N GLY A 54 8.29 -6.79 6.92
CA GLY A 54 7.61 -8.01 6.46
C GLY A 54 8.03 -8.49 5.07
N ARG A 55 7.34 -9.52 4.57
CA ARG A 55 7.60 -10.17 3.27
C ARG A 55 6.28 -10.47 2.56
N GLU A 56 6.28 -10.41 1.24
CA GLU A 56 5.08 -10.56 0.39
C GLU A 56 4.33 -11.86 0.64
N ASN A 57 5.08 -12.96 0.85
CA ASN A 57 4.55 -14.31 1.04
C ASN A 57 4.36 -14.68 2.52
N SER A 58 4.51 -13.72 3.44
CA SER A 58 4.25 -13.96 4.87
C SER A 58 2.79 -13.68 5.21
N SER A 59 2.28 -14.29 6.29
CA SER A 59 0.90 -14.06 6.76
C SER A 59 0.61 -12.57 7.04
N GLY A 60 1.62 -11.80 7.47
CA GLY A 60 1.53 -10.36 7.70
C GLY A 60 1.74 -9.46 6.48
N GLY A 61 2.22 -10.01 5.36
CA GLY A 61 2.53 -9.24 4.15
C GLY A 61 3.73 -8.29 4.28
N VAL A 62 3.86 -7.40 3.29
CA VAL A 62 4.74 -6.24 3.34
C VAL A 62 3.97 -5.06 3.90
N ARG A 63 4.57 -4.30 4.83
CA ARG A 63 4.04 -3.03 5.30
C ARG A 63 5.00 -1.91 4.95
N LEU A 64 4.52 -0.93 4.22
CA LEU A 64 5.21 0.31 3.88
C LEU A 64 4.69 1.42 4.79
N ASN A 65 5.56 2.02 5.58
CA ASN A 65 5.16 3.02 6.58
C ASN A 65 6.22 4.12 6.73
N THR A 66 5.82 5.36 6.44
CA THR A 66 6.62 6.58 6.68
C THR A 66 5.95 7.52 7.70
N GLY A 67 5.02 7.00 8.50
CA GLY A 67 4.12 7.78 9.35
C GLY A 67 2.81 8.13 8.64
N GLY A 68 1.73 8.20 9.40
CA GLY A 68 0.38 8.44 8.91
C GLY A 68 -0.70 8.02 9.91
N GLN A 69 -1.97 8.16 9.53
CA GLN A 69 -3.12 7.84 10.40
C GLN A 69 -4.10 6.86 9.74
N ALA A 70 -3.76 6.37 8.54
CA ALA A 70 -4.56 5.43 7.79
C ALA A 70 -3.67 4.45 7.03
N ARG A 71 -4.25 3.33 6.63
CA ARG A 71 -3.59 2.27 5.87
C ARG A 71 -4.48 1.80 4.75
N VAL A 72 -3.87 1.54 3.59
CA VAL A 72 -4.47 0.83 2.47
C VAL A 72 -3.92 -0.58 2.47
N ASP A 73 -4.80 -1.58 2.57
CA ASP A 73 -4.45 -2.98 2.40
C ASP A 73 -4.80 -3.44 0.99
N ILE A 74 -3.79 -3.95 0.28
CA ILE A 74 -3.90 -4.49 -1.07
C ILE A 74 -3.58 -5.98 -1.00
N VAL A 75 -4.50 -6.80 -1.51
CA VAL A 75 -4.31 -8.25 -1.65
C VAL A 75 -4.35 -8.58 -3.13
N THR A 76 -3.33 -9.29 -3.61
CA THR A 76 -3.27 -9.77 -4.99
C THR A 76 -3.91 -11.15 -5.12
N SER A 77 -4.27 -11.52 -6.36
CA SER A 77 -4.86 -12.83 -6.69
C SER A 77 -3.92 -14.00 -6.36
N ASP A 78 -2.61 -13.79 -6.31
CA ASP A 78 -1.61 -14.76 -5.85
C ASP A 78 -1.33 -14.69 -4.33
N ALA A 79 -2.26 -14.10 -3.57
CA ALA A 79 -2.27 -14.00 -2.12
C ALA A 79 -1.11 -13.18 -1.48
N ARG A 80 -0.41 -12.35 -2.26
CA ARG A 80 0.53 -11.37 -1.68
C ARG A 80 -0.24 -10.23 -1.05
N ARG A 81 0.33 -9.69 0.04
CA ARG A 81 -0.31 -8.65 0.86
C ARG A 81 0.60 -7.45 1.01
N TYR A 82 0.05 -6.27 0.78
CA TYR A 82 0.74 -4.99 0.90
C TYR A 82 -0.09 -4.01 1.71
N GLY A 83 0.42 -3.61 2.87
CA GLY A 83 -0.15 -2.58 3.72
C GLY A 83 0.60 -1.27 3.58
N VAL A 84 -0.04 -0.24 3.04
CA VAL A 84 0.57 1.07 2.80
C VAL A 84 -0.02 2.10 3.75
N VAL A 85 0.79 2.61 4.66
CA VAL A 85 0.38 3.69 5.56
C VAL A 85 0.41 5.02 4.81
N VAL A 86 -0.68 5.77 4.95
CA VAL A 86 -0.89 7.09 4.34
C VAL A 86 -1.35 8.09 5.40
N ASP A 87 -1.31 9.37 5.04
CA ASP A 87 -1.53 10.48 5.98
C ASP A 87 -2.95 10.51 6.58
N THR A 88 -3.98 10.27 5.75
CA THR A 88 -5.38 10.47 6.14
C THR A 88 -6.28 9.35 5.62
N MET A 89 -7.41 9.14 6.31
CA MET A 89 -8.44 8.19 5.87
C MET A 89 -9.08 8.59 4.54
N GLU A 90 -9.20 9.89 4.26
CA GLU A 90 -9.69 10.37 2.97
C GLU A 90 -8.74 9.93 1.84
N ARG A 91 -7.44 10.11 2.03
CA ARG A 91 -6.43 9.67 1.06
C ARG A 91 -6.46 8.16 0.86
N ALA A 92 -6.60 7.40 1.95
CA ALA A 92 -6.71 5.93 1.86
C ALA A 92 -7.92 5.50 1.02
N ARG A 93 -9.09 6.14 1.21
CA ARG A 93 -10.30 5.85 0.43
C ARG A 93 -10.14 6.20 -1.04
N GLN A 94 -9.59 7.38 -1.35
CA GLN A 94 -9.29 7.79 -2.73
C GLN A 94 -8.41 6.77 -3.45
N ILE A 95 -7.41 6.20 -2.77
CA ILE A 95 -6.55 5.15 -3.33
C ILE A 95 -7.37 3.88 -3.58
N VAL A 96 -8.15 3.42 -2.61
CA VAL A 96 -9.00 2.23 -2.77
C VAL A 96 -9.98 2.39 -3.94
N ASP A 97 -10.62 3.54 -4.07
CA ASP A 97 -11.55 3.82 -5.18
C ASP A 97 -10.82 3.79 -6.53
N ALA A 98 -9.61 4.37 -6.62
CA ALA A 98 -8.80 4.31 -7.83
C ALA A 98 -8.41 2.87 -8.23
N LEU A 99 -8.21 1.98 -7.25
CA LEU A 99 -7.91 0.56 -7.47
C LEU A 99 -9.15 -0.27 -7.85
N ARG A 100 -10.35 0.14 -7.43
CA ARG A 100 -11.61 -0.58 -7.70
C ARG A 100 -12.24 -0.26 -9.05
N VAL A 101 -12.10 0.97 -9.52
CA VAL A 101 -12.73 1.46 -10.78
C VAL A 101 -12.23 0.70 -12.04
N THR A 102 -11.22 -0.16 -11.92
CA THR A 102 -10.64 -0.95 -13.00
C THR A 102 -11.07 -2.42 -13.04
N GLY A 103 -11.93 -2.86 -12.10
CA GLY A 103 -12.41 -4.25 -12.00
C GLY A 103 -13.74 -4.55 -12.68
N HIS A 104 -14.23 -3.69 -13.59
CA HIS A 104 -15.47 -3.91 -14.36
C HIS A 104 -15.21 -4.00 -15.86
#